data_AF-A0A5B9EDF1-F1
#
_entry.id   AF-A0A5B9EDF1-F1
#
_cell.length_a   1.000
_cell.length_b   1.000
_cell.length_c   1.000
_cell.angle_alpha   90.00
_cell.angle_beta   90.00
_cell.angle_gamma   90.00
#
_symmetry.space_group_name_H-M   'P 1'
#
loop_
_entity.id
_entity.type
_entity.pdbx_description
1 polymer ?
#
loop_
_entity_poly.entity_id
_entity_poly.type
_entity_poly.pdbx_seq_one_letter_code
_entity_poly.pdbx_strand_id
1 'polypeptide(L)'
;MPTLRATFRSNYGESRLWTIVDQGRDPNSPPVIFNGYLEPNQPTEALEVYTDDGLYGKIAYQRSDGPMQVNVSVTDGSETAIS
;
A
#
# COMPACT_ATOMS: atom_id res chain seq x y z
N MET A 1 2.29 11.29 15.74
CA MET A 1 1.08 10.81 15.04
C MET A 1 1.17 9.31 14.98
N PRO A 2 0.09 8.55 15.23
CA PRO A 2 0.14 7.10 15.20
C PRO A 2 0.33 6.59 13.76
N THR A 3 1.01 5.44 13.65
CA THR A 3 1.32 4.77 12.38
C THR A 3 1.13 3.27 12.57
N LEU A 4 0.72 2.58 11.52
CA LEU A 4 0.65 1.13 11.44
C LEU A 4 1.76 0.63 10.51
N ARG A 5 2.12 -0.65 10.63
CA ARG A 5 3.05 -1.31 9.72
C ARG A 5 2.30 -2.40 8.95
N ALA A 6 2.26 -2.30 7.63
CA ALA A 6 1.59 -3.27 6.77
C ALA A 6 2.53 -3.73 5.64
N THR A 7 2.42 -4.99 5.24
CA THR A 7 3.13 -5.53 4.06
C THR A 7 2.15 -5.68 2.90
N PHE A 8 2.66 -5.52 1.67
CA PHE A 8 1.85 -5.62 0.47
C PHE A 8 2.43 -6.69 -0.44
N ARG A 9 1.61 -7.69 -0.81
CA ARG A 9 2.04 -8.81 -1.64
C ARG A 9 1.43 -8.72 -3.03
N SER A 10 2.29 -8.69 -4.06
CA SER A 10 1.83 -8.75 -5.45
C SER A 10 1.24 -10.13 -5.75
N ASN A 11 -0.06 -10.20 -5.98
CA ASN A 11 -0.72 -11.42 -6.46
C ASN A 11 -0.75 -11.48 -8.00
N TYR A 12 -0.06 -10.55 -8.67
CA TYR A 12 0.02 -10.55 -10.13
C TYR A 12 1.02 -11.60 -10.64
N GLY A 13 0.69 -12.24 -11.76
CA GLY A 13 1.44 -13.38 -12.30
C GLY A 13 2.80 -13.03 -12.91
N GLU A 14 3.16 -11.75 -13.00
CA GLU A 14 4.41 -11.26 -13.57
C GLU A 14 5.03 -10.14 -12.72
N SER A 15 6.33 -9.91 -12.89
CA SER A 15 7.00 -8.75 -12.31
C SER A 15 6.47 -7.44 -12.89
N ARG A 16 6.03 -6.52 -12.02
CA ARG A 16 5.47 -5.22 -12.41
C ARG A 16 5.88 -4.14 -11.43
N LEU A 17 5.96 -2.91 -11.94
CA LEU A 17 6.12 -1.72 -11.12
C LEU A 17 4.80 -1.41 -10.39
N TRP A 18 4.90 -1.23 -9.07
CA TRP A 18 3.81 -0.86 -8.18
C TRP A 18 4.12 0.46 -7.48
N THR A 19 3.11 1.30 -7.37
CA THR A 19 3.13 2.50 -6.54
C THR A 19 2.09 2.35 -5.45
N ILE A 20 2.47 2.54 -4.18
CA ILE A 20 1.56 2.54 -3.04
C ILE A 20 1.66 3.90 -2.37
N VAL A 21 0.52 4.52 -2.11
CA VAL A 21 0.41 5.84 -1.49
C VAL A 21 -0.46 5.76 -0.23
N ASP A 22 -0.08 6.55 0.77
CA ASP A 22 -0.84 6.71 2.02
C ASP A 22 -1.88 7.83 1.83
N GLN A 23 -3.16 7.45 1.81
CA GLN A 23 -4.28 8.37 1.63
C GLN A 23 -4.79 8.96 2.95
N GLY A 24 -4.32 8.46 4.09
CA GLY A 24 -4.75 8.94 5.40
C GLY A 24 -4.08 10.26 5.79
N ARG A 25 -2.83 10.49 5.37
CA ARG A 25 -2.03 11.65 5.82
C ARG A 25 -2.44 12.98 5.18
N ASP A 26 -2.51 13.03 3.85
CA ASP A 26 -2.98 14.19 3.09
C ASP A 26 -3.80 13.71 1.88
N PRO A 27 -5.14 13.83 1.94
CA PRO A 27 -6.01 13.38 0.85
C PRO A 27 -5.79 14.15 -0.47
N ASN A 28 -5.28 15.39 -0.41
CA ASN A 28 -5.06 16.22 -1.60
C ASN A 28 -3.69 15.97 -2.24
N SER A 29 -2.73 15.45 -1.47
CA SER A 29 -1.37 15.14 -1.93
C SER A 29 -0.81 13.92 -1.18
N PRO A 30 -1.36 12.70 -1.42
CA PRO A 30 -1.00 11.52 -0.66
C PRO A 30 0.47 11.13 -0.90
N PRO A 31 1.29 10.94 0.15
CA PRO A 31 2.69 10.58 -0.02
C PRO A 31 2.83 9.14 -0.53
N VAL A 32 3.81 8.94 -1.42
CA VAL A 32 4.21 7.61 -1.90
C VAL A 32 5.01 6.91 -0.80
N ILE A 33 4.55 5.74 -0.38
CA ILE A 33 5.20 4.90 0.64
C ILE A 33 5.94 3.71 0.02
N PHE A 34 5.65 3.36 -1.24
CA PHE A 34 6.41 2.40 -2.02
C PHE A 34 6.33 2.73 -3.52
N ASN A 35 7.47 2.61 -4.20
CA ASN A 35 7.56 2.70 -5.65
C ASN A 35 8.66 1.77 -6.14
N GLY A 36 8.28 0.58 -6.62
CA GLY A 36 9.25 -0.45 -6.96
C GLY A 36 8.64 -1.64 -7.69
N TYR A 37 9.50 -2.48 -8.25
CA TYR A 37 9.09 -3.72 -8.87
C TYR A 37 8.86 -4.79 -7.82
N LEU A 38 7.77 -5.55 -7.98
CA LEU A 38 7.48 -6.75 -7.18
C LEU A 38 7.31 -7.93 -8.12
N GLU A 39 8.07 -8.99 -7.85
CA GLU A 39 7.92 -10.31 -8.47
C GLU A 39 6.59 -10.96 -8.04
N PRO A 40 6.12 -12.00 -8.75
CA PRO A 40 4.93 -12.74 -8.36
C PRO A 40 5.03 -13.27 -6.93
N ASN A 41 4.01 -12.98 -6.12
CA ASN A 41 3.92 -13.30 -4.69
C ASN A 41 5.00 -12.64 -3.81
N GLN A 42 5.77 -11.68 -4.33
CA GLN A 42 6.73 -10.95 -3.53
C GLN A 42 6.02 -9.95 -2.60
N PRO A 43 6.25 -10.03 -1.27
CA PRO A 43 5.84 -9.00 -0.35
C PRO A 43 6.83 -7.82 -0.36
N THR A 44 6.33 -6.62 -0.08
CA THR A 44 7.16 -5.49 0.33
C THR A 44 7.75 -5.73 1.73
N GLU A 45 8.74 -4.94 2.12
CA GLU A 45 9.00 -4.72 3.54
C GLU A 45 7.76 -4.10 4.22
N ALA A 46 7.72 -4.14 5.55
CA ALA A 46 6.64 -3.52 6.31
C ALA A 46 6.69 -2.00 6.15
N LEU A 47 5.72 -1.45 5.43
CA LEU A 47 5.60 -0.02 5.14
C LEU A 47 4.84 0.68 6.25
N GLU A 48 5.25 1.90 6.57
CA GLU A 48 4.54 2.75 7.52
C GLU A 48 3.33 3.40 6.85
N VAL A 49 2.16 3.24 7.47
CA VAL A 49 0.90 3.82 7.01
C VAL A 49 0.35 4.71 8.12
N TYR A 50 -0.03 5.93 7.78
CA TYR A 50 -0.71 6.83 8.72
C TYR A 50 -2.07 6.27 9.13
N THR A 51 -2.41 6.49 10.39
CA THR A 51 -3.72 6.20 10.96
C THR A 51 -4.14 7.38 11.84
N ASP A 52 -5.42 7.73 11.82
CA ASP A 52 -6.02 8.76 12.68
C ASP A 52 -6.56 8.15 13.98
N ASP A 53 -7.11 6.94 13.90
CA ASP A 53 -7.73 6.21 15.00
C ASP A 53 -6.81 5.20 15.71
N GLY A 54 -5.63 4.94 15.15
CA GLY A 54 -4.69 3.93 15.66
C GLY A 54 -5.05 2.49 15.29
N LEU A 55 -6.08 2.27 14.47
CA LEU A 55 -6.62 0.95 14.13
C LEU A 55 -6.53 0.68 12.62
N TYR A 56 -6.89 1.67 11.81
CA TYR A 56 -6.96 1.54 10.35
C TYR A 56 -6.12 2.60 9.65
N GLY A 57 -5.36 2.15 8.65
CA GLY A 57 -4.68 3.00 7.69
C GLY A 57 -5.40 2.95 6.35
N LYS A 58 -5.37 4.05 5.59
CA LYS A 58 -5.95 4.12 4.26
C LYS A 58 -4.85 4.26 3.22
N ILE A 59 -4.81 3.34 2.27
CA ILE A 59 -3.86 3.37 1.16
C ILE A 59 -4.58 3.32 -0.17
N ALA A 60 -3.85 3.74 -1.20
CA ALA A 60 -4.14 3.40 -2.58
C ALA A 60 -2.92 2.75 -3.20
N TYR A 61 -3.14 1.88 -4.18
CA TYR A 61 -2.07 1.27 -4.94
C TYR A 61 -2.38 1.30 -6.42
N GLN A 62 -1.34 1.36 -7.23
CA GLN A 62 -1.44 1.33 -8.68
C GLN A 62 -0.37 0.42 -9.25
N ARG A 63 -0.78 -0.51 -10.10
CA ARG A 63 0.12 -1.22 -11.00
C ARG A 63 0.40 -0.35 -12.22
N SER A 64 1.62 -0.34 -12.71
CA SER A 64 2.05 0.45 -13.88
C SER A 64 1.17 0.35 -15.14
N ASP A 65 0.50 -0.78 -15.37
CA ASP A 65 -0.40 -1.02 -16.50
C ASP A 65 -1.88 -1.09 -16.10
N GLY A 66 -2.20 -0.76 -14.85
CA GLY A 66 -3.52 -0.94 -14.25
C GLY A 66 -4.14 0.35 -13.71
N PRO A 67 -5.44 0.30 -13.38
CA PRO A 67 -6.10 1.37 -12.67
C PRO A 67 -5.56 1.49 -11.24
N MET A 68 -5.61 2.71 -10.69
CA MET A 68 -5.38 2.95 -9.27
C MET A 68 -6.55 2.40 -8.46
N GLN A 69 -6.23 1.56 -7.47
CA GLN A 69 -7.18 1.08 -6.46
C GLN A 69 -7.09 2.00 -5.24
N VAL A 70 -8.22 2.53 -4.78
CA VAL A 70 -8.30 3.56 -3.74
C VAL A 70 -9.07 3.08 -2.50
N ASN A 71 -8.86 3.76 -1.38
CA ASN A 71 -9.54 3.51 -0.10
C ASN A 71 -9.39 2.07 0.41
N VAL A 72 -8.20 1.49 0.22
CA VAL A 72 -7.87 0.18 0.76
C VAL A 72 -7.53 0.35 2.23
N SER A 73 -8.30 -0.29 3.11
CA SER A 73 -8.06 -0.25 4.55
C SER A 73 -7.07 -1.34 4.95
N VAL A 74 -6.08 -0.96 5.75
CA VAL A 74 -5.07 -1.88 6.32
C VAL A 74 -5.04 -1.76 7.84
N THR A 75 -4.65 -2.83 8.52
CA THR A 75 -4.44 -2.85 9.98
C THR A 75 -2.98 -3.12 10.31
N ASP A 76 -2.56 -2.85 11.55
CA ASP A 76 -1.19 -3.14 11.97
C ASP A 76 -0.85 -4.64 11.86
N GLY A 77 0.34 -4.94 11.35
CA GLY A 77 0.83 -6.30 11.11
C GLY A 77 0.12 -7.05 9.99
N SER A 78 -0.81 -6.41 9.25
CA SER A 78 -1.52 -7.07 8.16
C SER A 78 -0.66 -7.21 6.90
N GLU A 79 -0.89 -8.30 6.17
CA GLU A 79 -0.41 -8.47 4.80
C GLU A 79 -1.58 -8.31 3.83
N THR A 80 -1.51 -7.31 2.97
CA THR A 80 -2.56 -6.99 1.99
C THR A 80 -2.16 -7.46 0.60
N ALA A 81 -3.00 -8.28 -0.02
CA ALA A 81 -2.81 -8.67 -1.41
C ALA A 81 -3.16 -7.51 -2.37
N ILE A 82 -2.28 -7.24 -3.33
CA ILE A 82 -2.48 -6.22 -4.38
C ILE A 82 -2.48 -6.90 -5.77
N SER A 83 -3.39 -6.48 -6.66
CA SER A 83 -3.63 -7.12 -7.96
C SER A 83 -4.15 -6.17 -9.03
#